data_AF-A0A251RXV3-F1
#
_entry.id   AF-A0A251RXV3-F1
#
_cell.length_a   1.000
_cell.length_b   1.000
_cell.length_c   1.000
_cell.angle_alpha   90.00
_cell.angle_beta   90.00
_cell.angle_gamma   90.00
#
_symmetry.space_group_name_H-M   'P 1'
#
loop_
_entity.id
_entity.type
_entity.pdbx_description
1 polymer ?
#
loop_
_entity_poly.entity_id
_entity_poly.type
_entity_poly.pdbx_seq_one_letter_code
_entity_poly.pdbx_strand_id
1 'polypeptide(L)' 'MDTNRNLTIMAKKSLIQREKKRKKLEQKYHLIRRSSKEEISKVRSLSDKWEIYGKLQSPPRNSAPTLFL' A
#
# COMPACT_ATOMS: atom_id res chain seq x y z
N MET A 1 9.50 -27.87 -4.86
CA MET A 1 8.10 -27.90 -4.37
C MET A 1 7.75 -26.51 -3.91
N ASP A 2 6.87 -25.80 -4.61
CA ASP A 2 6.46 -24.44 -4.23
C ASP A 2 5.64 -24.48 -2.94
N THR A 3 6.27 -24.22 -1.81
CA THR A 3 5.66 -24.15 -0.47
C THR A 3 4.47 -23.17 -0.42
N ASN A 4 4.52 -22.12 -1.23
CA ASN A 4 3.44 -21.14 -1.40
C ASN A 4 2.15 -21.74 -1.98
N ARG A 5 2.25 -22.80 -2.80
CA ARG A 5 1.06 -23.45 -3.39
C ARG A 5 0.26 -24.19 -2.32
N ASN A 6 0.93 -24.85 -1.38
CA ASN A 6 0.28 -25.56 -0.28
C ASN A 6 -0.36 -24.59 0.75
N LEU A 7 0.28 -23.45 1.03
CA LEU A 7 -0.31 -22.39 1.86
C LEU A 7 -1.60 -21.82 1.25
N THR A 8 -1.65 -21.65 -0.08
CA THR A 8 -2.88 -21.21 -0.76
C THR A 8 -4.00 -22.25 -0.79
N ILE A 9 -3.70 -23.55 -0.63
CA ILE A 9 -4.71 -24.61 -0.56
C ILE A 9 -5.34 -24.66 0.85
N MET A 10 -4.56 -24.38 1.89
CA MET A 10 -5.00 -24.41 3.30
C MET A 10 -5.68 -23.12 3.76
N ALA A 11 -5.39 -21.97 3.14
CA ALA A 11 -5.96 -20.68 3.52
C ALA A 11 -7.42 -20.51 3.06
N LYS A 12 -8.22 -19.78 3.86
CA LYS A 12 -9.60 -19.44 3.49
C LYS A 12 -9.64 -18.66 2.17
N LYS A 13 -10.53 -19.06 1.23
CA LYS A 13 -10.70 -18.41 -0.08
C LYS A 13 -10.87 -16.88 0.02
N SER A 14 -11.57 -16.40 1.04
CA SER A 14 -11.78 -14.97 1.30
C SER A 14 -10.49 -14.20 1.62
N LEU A 15 -9.53 -14.83 2.29
CA LEU A 15 -8.23 -14.23 2.60
C LEU A 15 -7.36 -14.12 1.34
N ILE A 16 -7.34 -15.18 0.52
CA ILE A 16 -6.61 -15.21 -0.75
C ILE A 16 -7.12 -14.09 -1.68
N GLN A 17 -8.44 -13.94 -1.81
CA GLN A 17 -9.02 -12.88 -2.64
C GLN A 17 -8.74 -11.47 -2.09
N ARG A 18 -8.71 -11.33 -0.76
CA ARG A 18 -8.34 -10.06 -0.10
C ARG A 18 -6.90 -9.68 -0.40
N GLU A 19 -5.97 -10.63 -0.37
CA GLU A 19 -4.57 -10.39 -0.72
C GLU A 19 -4.40 -10.03 -2.19
N LYS A 20 -5.09 -10.73 -3.10
CA LYS A 20 -5.13 -10.38 -4.54
C LYS A 20 -5.63 -8.95 -4.76
N LYS A 21 -6.71 -8.54 -4.09
CA LYS A 21 -7.23 -7.17 -4.15
C LYS A 21 -6.21 -6.15 -3.62
N ARG A 22 -5.49 -6.48 -2.53
CA ARG A 22 -4.44 -5.61 -1.98
C ARG A 22 -3.29 -5.40 -2.96
N LYS A 23 -2.74 -6.47 -3.56
CA LYS A 23 -1.65 -6.37 -4.55
C LYS A 23 -2.03 -5.47 -5.73
N LYS A 24 -3.28 -5.60 -6.23
CA LYS A 24 -3.80 -4.72 -7.29
C LYS A 24 -3.87 -3.25 -6.87
N LEU A 25 -4.29 -2.97 -5.64
CA LEU A 25 -4.39 -1.60 -5.13
C LEU A 25 -3.01 -1.01 -4.82
N GLU A 26 -2.08 -1.79 -4.28
CA GLU A 26 -0.70 -1.38 -4.10
C GLU A 26 -0.08 -0.95 -5.43
N GLN A 27 -0.15 -1.79 -6.47
CA GLN A 27 0.35 -1.44 -7.82
C GLN A 27 -0.29 -0.16 -8.36
N LYS A 28 -1.60 0.01 -8.18
CA LYS A 28 -2.34 1.20 -8.66
C LYS A 28 -1.87 2.50 -7.98
N TYR A 29 -1.57 2.45 -6.67
CA TYR A 29 -1.23 3.66 -5.89
C TYR A 29 0.26 3.78 -5.55
N HIS A 30 1.10 2.87 -6.04
CA HIS A 30 2.52 2.83 -5.71
C HIS A 30 3.22 4.16 -6.00
N LEU A 31 3.04 4.69 -7.21
CA LEU A 31 3.74 5.91 -7.65
C LEU A 31 3.34 7.12 -6.80
N ILE A 32 2.04 7.29 -6.54
CA ILE A 32 1.50 8.39 -5.74
C ILE A 32 2.02 8.32 -4.30
N ARG A 33 2.02 7.13 -3.68
CA ARG A 33 2.52 6.96 -2.31
C ARG A 33 4.02 7.21 -2.22
N ARG A 34 4.79 6.82 -3.23
CA ARG A 34 6.23 7.07 -3.30
C ARG A 34 6.54 8.56 -3.47
N SER A 35 5.89 9.22 -4.44
CA SER A 35 6.12 10.63 -4.70
C SER A 35 5.75 11.50 -3.50
N SER A 36 4.60 11.27 -2.86
CA SER A 36 4.21 12.02 -1.66
C SER A 36 5.19 11.81 -0.49
N LYS A 37 5.76 10.61 -0.33
CA LYS A 37 6.80 10.38 0.69
C LYS A 37 8.09 11.15 0.41
N GLU A 38 8.53 11.15 -0.85
CA GLU A 38 9.70 11.91 -1.28
C GLU A 38 9.47 13.43 -1.10
N GLU A 39 8.27 13.91 -1.41
CA GLU A 39 7.86 15.31 -1.23
C GLU A 39 7.90 15.72 0.26
N ILE A 40 7.35 14.91 1.17
CA ILE A 40 7.40 15.16 2.63
C ILE A 40 8.85 15.32 3.12
N SER A 41 9.79 14.55 2.56
CA SER A 41 11.21 14.61 2.96
C SER A 41 11.92 15.90 2.51
N LYS A 42 11.45 16.50 1.41
CA LYS A 42 12.05 17.71 0.81
C LYS A 42 11.46 18.99 1.39
N VAL A 43 10.18 18.99 1.71
CA VAL A 43 9.48 20.18 2.21
C VAL A 43 9.93 20.55 3.62
N ARG A 44 10.23 21.83 3.83
CA ARG A 44 10.62 22.38 5.15
C ARG A 44 9.46 23.03 5.90
N SER A 45 8.52 23.63 5.18
CA SER A 45 7.35 24.29 5.77
C SER A 45 6.41 23.28 6.44
N LEU A 46 5.84 23.67 7.57
CA LEU A 46 4.85 22.85 8.27
C LEU A 46 3.50 22.83 7.53
N SER A 47 3.05 23.97 6.99
CA SER A 47 1.78 24.07 6.26
C SER A 47 1.75 23.11 5.06
N ASP A 48 2.84 23.10 4.31
CA ASP A 48 2.94 22.36 3.06
C ASP A 48 3.02 20.84 3.36
N LYS A 49 3.67 20.46 4.46
CA LYS A 49 3.64 19.07 4.95
C LYS A 49 2.22 18.61 5.24
N TRP A 50 1.38 19.43 5.88
CA TRP A 50 -0.02 19.07 6.17
C TRP A 50 -0.81 18.77 4.91
N GLU A 51 -0.63 19.57 3.85
CA GLU A 51 -1.29 19.34 2.57
C GLU A 51 -0.85 18.00 1.94
N ILE A 52 0.46 17.72 1.96
CA ILE A 52 1.00 16.46 1.41
C ILE A 52 0.55 15.26 2.24
N TYR A 53 0.44 15.38 3.56
CA TYR A 53 -0.15 14.34 4.40
C TYR A 53 -1.61 14.07 4.04
N GLY A 54 -2.40 15.12 3.74
CA GLY A 54 -3.76 14.95 3.21
C GLY A 54 -3.79 14.14 1.92
N LYS A 55 -2.90 14.47 0.97
CA LYS A 55 -2.74 13.71 -0.29
C LYS A 55 -2.35 12.25 -0.02
N LEU A 56 -1.46 11.99 0.94
CA LEU A 56 -1.01 10.64 1.31
C LEU A 56 -2.06 9.80 2.05
N GLN A 57 -2.99 10.44 2.76
CA GLN A 57 -4.10 9.79 3.46
C GLN A 57 -5.29 9.48 2.54
N SER A 58 -5.41 10.18 1.40
CA SER A 58 -6.50 9.96 0.43
C SER A 58 -6.58 8.54 -0.16
N PRO A 59 -5.48 7.80 -0.47
CA PRO A 59 -5.59 6.48 -1.06
C PRO A 59 -6.03 5.44 -0.01
N PRO A 60 -6.75 4.38 -0.43
CA PRO A 60 -7.23 3.35 0.49
C PRO A 60 -6.13 2.76 1.37
N ARG A 61 -6.40 2.49 2.65
CA ARG A 61 -5.40 1.96 3.60
C ARG A 61 -4.78 0.64 3.16
N ASN A 62 -5.55 -0.19 2.46
CA ASN A 62 -5.13 -1.49 1.93
C ASN A 62 -4.22 -1.40 0.68
N SER A 63 -3.88 -0.19 0.22
CA SER A 63 -2.86 0.07 -0.81
C SER A 63 -1.47 0.35 -0.22
N ALA A 64 -1.33 0.39 1.11
CA ALA A 64 -0.04 0.63 1.76
C ALA A 64 0.86 -0.63 1.71
N PRO A 65 2.16 -0.48 1.38
CA PRO A 65 3.08 -1.61 1.22
C PRO A 65 3.46 -2.28 2.55
N THR A 66 3.26 -1.60 3.69
CA THR A 66 3.60 -2.12 5.03
C THR A 66 2.74 -3.29 5.51
N LEU A 67 1.69 -3.65 4.79
CA LEU A 67 0.77 -4.76 5.15
C LEU A 67 1.12 -6.09 4.46
N PHE A 68 2.21 -6.16 3.70
CA PHE A 68 2.68 -7.37 2.99
C PHE A 68 3.83 -8.09 3.69
N LEU A 69 4.37 -7.52 4.78
CA LEU A 69 5.42 -8.14 5.62
C LEU A 69 4.81 -9.09 6.65
#